data_AF-A0A928EBZ6-F1
#
_entry.id   AF-A0A928EBZ6-F1
#
_cell.length_a   1.000
_cell.length_b   1.000
_cell.length_c   1.000
_cell.angle_alpha   90.00
_cell.angle_beta   90.00
_cell.angle_gamma   90.00
#
_symmetry.space_group_name_H-M   'P 1'
#
loop_
_entity.id
_entity.type
_entity.pdbx_description
1 polymer ?
#
loop_
_entity_poly.entity_id
_entity_poly.type
_entity_poly.pdbx_seq_one_letter_code
_entity_poly.pdbx_strand_id
1 'polypeptide(L)'
;MVLSDNEYTTMSDTPLDYKADTAQSNGADYAPYSTVTLDADAPAPISRKRAFDRAAKDAMDAAARSKPVSVKRIWRRFLLLIPLVLVLAIGSYAYIQLKANGNLEEGWRSIYVSLCIFLAGAAVLFASALMRLHRRSWYGYEMIACAGSLLFCLAQFAFFLVMLMLGGDPSLWQFLVTVSNSAEYFVLLSFFPMGFIAVLLFVSNISLIRHEGLRPVNLLGIAFGIAWAAANVLLILVGSTWSGVGVASRAMQTVNLLITVGIALGECLLIATMLCAWLASRHVPQHGVDYLVVLGCGIRSDGKPFPLLQRRIDRAIAFDAERVSMGDGPSVFVCSGGQGPDEPISEALSMSDYLQENGVTRERIVLEDRSTTTNENMAFSREAIEEHAHRDAGELRVGFSTTNYHVLRGYVCAHKAGMNAEGLGSKTRYYFWPNAFIREFAGLLVWQWKPIVQTYAIIVLIYLYLSSVIALI
;
A
#
# COMPACT_ATOMS: atom_id res chain seq x y z
N MET A 1 -1.04 42.86 -12.72
CA MET A 1 -0.15 43.23 -13.84
C MET A 1 0.14 41.94 -14.59
N VAL A 2 -0.27 41.91 -15.85
CA VAL A 2 -0.29 40.76 -16.78
C VAL A 2 1.13 40.32 -17.14
N LEU A 3 1.42 39.01 -17.13
CA LEU A 3 2.44 38.30 -17.93
C LEU A 3 2.02 36.81 -17.96
N SER A 4 1.35 36.28 -18.98
CA SER A 4 1.71 36.02 -20.40
C SER A 4 2.16 34.56 -20.61
N ASP A 5 1.33 33.83 -21.34
CA ASP A 5 1.57 32.53 -21.95
C ASP A 5 2.84 32.51 -22.82
N ASN A 6 3.63 31.44 -22.70
CA ASN A 6 4.28 30.70 -23.79
C ASN A 6 5.43 29.85 -23.23
N GLU A 7 5.32 28.53 -23.35
CA GLU A 7 6.40 27.61 -23.75
C GLU A 7 5.89 26.15 -23.69
N TYR A 8 5.14 25.76 -24.71
CA TYR A 8 4.90 24.35 -25.03
C TYR A 8 5.12 24.12 -26.52
N THR A 9 6.38 23.95 -26.92
CA THR A 9 6.72 23.24 -28.17
C THR A 9 8.16 22.78 -28.11
N THR A 10 8.40 21.47 -28.13
CA THR A 10 9.35 20.78 -29.04
C THR A 10 9.46 19.28 -28.70
N MET A 11 9.62 18.49 -29.77
CA MET A 11 9.80 17.03 -29.90
C MET A 11 8.51 16.20 -29.83
N SER A 12 7.77 16.04 -30.93
CA SER A 12 8.02 15.24 -32.15
C SER A 12 8.10 13.73 -31.89
N ASP A 13 6.97 13.04 -32.05
CA ASP A 13 6.90 11.68 -32.60
C ASP A 13 5.60 11.57 -33.43
N THR A 14 5.75 11.06 -34.63
CA THR A 14 4.83 11.01 -35.79
C THR A 14 3.42 10.47 -35.52
N PRO A 15 2.35 11.11 -36.06
CA PRO A 15 1.02 10.52 -36.12
C PRO A 15 0.87 9.60 -37.34
N LEU A 16 0.21 8.45 -37.14
CA LEU A 16 -0.29 7.60 -38.22
C LEU A 16 -1.47 8.32 -38.91
N ASP A 17 -1.32 8.50 -40.22
CA ASP A 17 -2.22 9.18 -41.14
C ASP A 17 -3.40 8.25 -41.49
N TYR A 18 -4.63 8.67 -41.17
CA TYR A 18 -5.84 8.10 -41.76
C TYR A 18 -6.70 9.24 -42.32
N LYS A 19 -6.53 9.49 -43.62
CA LYS A 19 -7.40 10.37 -44.42
C LYS A 19 -8.69 9.65 -44.77
N ALA A 20 -9.83 10.31 -44.52
CA ALA A 20 -11.03 10.14 -45.32
C ALA A 20 -11.89 11.43 -45.25
N ASP A 21 -11.74 12.22 -46.31
CA ASP A 21 -12.69 13.08 -47.02
C ASP A 21 -13.80 13.85 -46.30
N THR A 22 -13.71 15.16 -46.52
CA THR A 22 -14.75 16.19 -46.42
C THR A 22 -16.01 15.89 -47.23
N ALA A 23 -17.18 16.07 -46.61
CA ALA A 23 -18.41 16.44 -47.31
C ALA A 23 -19.18 17.49 -46.48
N GLN A 24 -19.53 18.60 -47.15
CA GLN A 24 -20.30 19.73 -46.63
C GLN A 24 -21.80 19.40 -46.45
N SER A 25 -22.42 20.18 -45.56
CA SER A 25 -23.85 20.55 -45.48
C SER A 25 -24.82 19.54 -44.83
N ASN A 26 -25.39 19.91 -43.67
CA ASN A 26 -26.63 20.68 -43.60
C ASN A 26 -26.98 21.04 -42.15
N GLY A 27 -27.57 22.21 -41.98
CA GLY A 27 -27.98 22.75 -40.68
C GLY A 27 -29.09 21.93 -40.03
N ALA A 28 -28.98 21.81 -38.72
CA ALA A 28 -30.09 21.48 -37.84
C ALA A 28 -30.03 22.44 -36.64
N ASP A 29 -31.17 23.09 -36.39
CA ASP A 29 -31.40 24.10 -35.37
C ASP A 29 -30.99 23.64 -33.96
N TYR A 30 -30.11 24.41 -33.31
CA TYR A 30 -29.89 24.31 -31.87
C TYR A 30 -30.97 25.12 -31.15
N ALA A 31 -31.91 24.44 -30.50
CA ALA A 31 -32.84 25.06 -29.56
C ALA A 31 -32.09 25.52 -28.28
N PRO A 32 -32.39 26.71 -27.73
CA PRO A 32 -31.70 27.22 -26.55
C PRO A 32 -32.10 26.49 -25.27
N TYR A 33 -31.11 26.26 -24.40
CA TYR A 33 -31.24 25.65 -23.08
C TYR A 33 -32.40 26.25 -22.27
N SER A 34 -33.36 25.42 -21.89
CA SER A 34 -34.37 25.73 -20.89
C SER A 34 -33.70 25.86 -19.52
N THR A 35 -33.83 27.02 -18.89
CA THR A 35 -33.52 27.27 -17.49
C THR A 35 -34.24 26.26 -16.60
N VAL A 36 -33.48 25.34 -16.00
CA VAL A 36 -33.96 24.46 -14.93
C VAL A 36 -34.24 25.34 -13.72
N THR A 37 -35.51 25.47 -13.36
CA THR A 37 -35.95 26.05 -12.09
C THR A 37 -35.42 25.18 -10.96
N LEU A 38 -34.57 25.77 -10.10
CA LEU A 38 -34.11 25.14 -8.86
C LEU A 38 -35.33 24.84 -7.98
N ASP A 39 -35.55 23.57 -7.72
CA ASP A 39 -36.59 23.07 -6.82
C ASP A 39 -36.33 23.62 -5.41
N ALA A 40 -37.26 24.44 -4.91
CA ALA A 40 -37.12 25.15 -3.63
C ALA A 40 -37.21 24.25 -2.39
N ASP A 41 -37.49 22.95 -2.58
CA ASP A 41 -37.61 21.94 -1.52
C ASP A 41 -36.37 21.04 -1.38
N ALA A 42 -35.26 21.34 -2.08
CA ALA A 42 -34.02 20.60 -1.93
C ALA A 42 -33.41 20.80 -0.52
N PRO A 43 -33.18 19.73 0.27
CA PRO A 43 -32.63 19.86 1.61
C PRO A 43 -31.24 20.51 1.59
N ALA A 44 -30.99 21.41 2.55
CA ALA A 44 -29.78 22.22 2.67
C ALA A 44 -28.47 21.40 2.49
N PRO A 45 -27.37 22.00 1.98
CA PRO A 45 -26.12 21.27 1.66
C PRO A 45 -25.56 20.41 2.82
N ILE A 46 -25.79 20.83 4.06
CA ILE A 46 -25.34 20.12 5.27
C ILE A 46 -26.19 18.88 5.56
N SER A 47 -27.50 18.91 5.30
CA SER A 47 -28.37 17.74 5.50
C SER A 47 -28.17 16.71 4.38
N ARG A 48 -27.91 17.16 3.14
CA ARG A 48 -27.40 16.30 2.05
C ARG A 48 -26.10 15.60 2.45
N LYS A 49 -25.07 16.35 2.87
CA LYS A 49 -23.79 15.77 3.30
C LYS A 49 -23.94 14.75 4.43
N ARG A 50 -24.79 15.00 5.42
CA ARG A 50 -25.06 14.05 6.51
C ARG A 50 -25.82 12.80 6.07
N ALA A 51 -26.71 12.92 5.09
CA ALA A 51 -27.38 11.78 4.48
C ALA A 51 -26.40 10.96 3.62
N PHE A 52 -25.49 11.63 2.90
CA PHE A 52 -24.41 11.01 2.14
C PHE A 52 -23.40 10.30 3.04
N ASP A 53 -22.93 10.92 4.12
CA ASP A 53 -22.02 10.32 5.09
C ASP A 53 -22.65 9.07 5.74
N ARG A 54 -23.97 9.05 5.93
CA ARG A 54 -24.71 7.87 6.41
C ARG A 54 -24.82 6.79 5.35
N ALA A 55 -25.19 7.13 4.12
CA ALA A 55 -25.29 6.17 3.02
C ALA A 55 -23.93 5.54 2.68
N ALA A 56 -22.86 6.34 2.64
CA ALA A 56 -21.49 5.87 2.47
C ALA A 56 -21.07 4.96 3.63
N LYS A 57 -21.41 5.33 4.87
CA LYS A 57 -21.17 4.47 6.04
C LYS A 57 -21.97 3.17 5.97
N ASP A 58 -23.23 3.20 5.56
CA ASP A 58 -24.10 2.03 5.46
C ASP A 58 -23.63 1.09 4.34
N ALA A 59 -23.20 1.63 3.20
CA ALA A 59 -22.55 0.89 2.11
C ALA A 59 -21.21 0.30 2.54
N MET A 60 -20.38 1.06 3.26
CA MET A 60 -19.14 0.57 3.84
C MET A 60 -19.39 -0.50 4.91
N ASP A 61 -20.44 -0.37 5.71
CA ASP A 61 -20.85 -1.35 6.73
C ASP A 61 -21.49 -2.59 6.08
N ALA A 62 -22.16 -2.45 4.93
CA ALA A 62 -22.66 -3.56 4.12
C ALA A 62 -21.52 -4.31 3.41
N ALA A 63 -20.55 -3.60 2.83
CA ALA A 63 -19.32 -4.16 2.30
C ALA A 63 -18.46 -4.81 3.42
N ALA A 64 -18.39 -4.21 4.59
CA ALA A 64 -17.76 -4.81 5.78
C ALA A 64 -18.54 -6.02 6.34
N ARG A 65 -19.82 -6.19 5.98
CA ARG A 65 -20.60 -7.42 6.26
C ARG A 65 -20.30 -8.53 5.24
N SER A 66 -19.80 -8.21 4.04
CA SER A 66 -19.22 -9.19 3.11
C SER A 66 -17.84 -9.67 3.60
N LYS A 67 -17.87 -10.49 4.67
CA LYS A 67 -16.77 -11.20 5.36
C LYS A 67 -15.33 -10.68 5.11
N PRO A 68 -14.96 -9.50 5.62
CA PRO A 68 -13.55 -9.21 5.90
C PRO A 68 -13.04 -10.24 6.91
N VAL A 69 -11.76 -10.59 6.82
CA VAL A 69 -11.14 -11.62 7.66
C VAL A 69 -11.36 -11.26 9.13
N SER A 70 -12.28 -11.98 9.77
CA SER A 70 -12.52 -11.86 11.21
C SER A 70 -11.18 -11.92 11.95
N VAL A 71 -10.92 -10.96 12.83
CA VAL A 71 -9.79 -10.94 13.76
C VAL A 71 -9.57 -12.31 14.44
N LYS A 72 -10.63 -13.10 14.64
CA LYS A 72 -10.57 -14.50 15.12
C LYS A 72 -9.67 -15.43 14.28
N ARG A 73 -9.53 -15.18 12.98
CA ARG A 73 -8.73 -16.00 12.06
C ARG A 73 -7.23 -15.65 12.15
N ILE A 74 -6.89 -14.42 12.53
CA ILE A 74 -5.51 -14.00 12.85
C ILE A 74 -5.04 -14.69 14.14
N TRP A 75 -5.88 -14.74 15.18
CA TRP A 75 -5.59 -15.48 16.43
C TRP A 75 -5.25 -16.95 16.22
N ARG A 76 -5.95 -17.64 15.30
CA ARG A 76 -5.63 -19.04 14.96
C ARG A 76 -4.24 -19.22 14.34
N ARG A 77 -3.69 -18.21 13.66
CA ARG A 77 -2.34 -18.28 13.09
C ARG A 77 -1.26 -18.14 14.16
N PHE A 78 -1.52 -17.41 15.23
CA PHE A 78 -0.59 -17.27 16.35
C PHE A 78 -0.50 -18.52 17.23
N LEU A 79 -1.57 -19.30 17.34
CA LEU A 79 -1.49 -20.64 17.94
C LEU A 79 -0.48 -21.54 17.21
N LEU A 80 -0.21 -21.30 15.92
CA LEU A 80 0.81 -22.03 15.16
C LEU A 80 2.24 -21.64 15.53
N LEU A 81 2.45 -20.51 16.23
CA LEU A 81 3.76 -20.15 16.77
C LEU A 81 4.05 -20.86 18.10
N ILE A 82 3.05 -21.40 18.80
CA ILE A 82 3.26 -22.05 20.11
C ILE A 82 4.26 -23.22 20.02
N PRO A 83 4.15 -24.15 19.05
CA PRO A 83 5.16 -25.20 18.88
C PRO A 83 6.55 -24.64 18.56
N LEU A 84 6.63 -23.52 17.84
CA LEU A 84 7.91 -22.86 17.52
C LEU A 84 8.55 -22.24 18.77
N VAL A 85 7.76 -21.66 19.67
CA VAL A 85 8.28 -21.14 20.95
C VAL A 85 8.85 -22.27 21.83
N LEU A 86 8.28 -23.48 21.76
CA LEU A 86 8.86 -24.65 22.44
C LEU A 86 10.26 -25.00 21.93
N VAL A 87 10.56 -24.77 20.65
CA VAL A 87 11.91 -24.98 20.11
C VAL A 87 12.93 -24.08 20.81
N LEU A 88 12.56 -22.82 21.07
CA LEU A 88 13.42 -21.90 21.83
C LEU A 88 13.64 -22.41 23.27
N ALA A 89 12.59 -22.92 23.92
CA ALA A 89 12.72 -23.50 25.26
C ALA A 89 13.60 -24.76 25.30
N ILE A 90 13.51 -25.63 24.29
CA ILE A 90 14.36 -26.81 24.15
C ILE A 90 15.82 -26.38 23.94
N GLY A 91 16.09 -25.40 23.08
CA GLY A 91 17.43 -24.86 22.88
C GLY A 91 18.01 -24.25 24.15
N SER A 92 17.22 -23.46 24.87
CA SER A 92 17.58 -22.90 26.19
C SER A 92 17.91 -23.99 27.21
N TYR A 93 17.12 -25.06 27.26
CA TYR A 93 17.38 -26.20 28.15
C TYR A 93 18.66 -26.96 27.76
N ALA A 94 18.86 -27.21 26.47
CA ALA A 94 20.08 -27.85 25.95
C ALA A 94 21.33 -27.04 26.32
N TYR A 95 21.28 -25.71 26.19
CA TYR A 95 22.33 -24.81 26.65
C TYR A 95 22.67 -24.99 28.14
N ILE A 96 21.65 -24.99 29.01
CA ILE A 96 21.84 -25.18 30.47
C ILE A 96 22.53 -26.51 30.76
N GLN A 97 22.11 -27.59 30.10
CA GLN A 97 22.68 -28.93 30.30
C GLN A 97 24.13 -29.02 29.79
N LEU A 98 24.41 -28.49 28.60
CA LEU A 98 25.75 -28.49 28.02
C LEU A 98 26.72 -27.65 28.86
N LYS A 99 26.27 -26.49 29.36
CA LYS A 99 27.02 -25.67 30.32
C LYS A 99 27.33 -26.42 31.61
N ALA A 100 26.35 -27.12 32.19
CA ALA A 100 26.53 -27.90 33.42
C ALA A 100 27.56 -29.03 33.25
N ASN A 101 27.69 -29.58 32.05
CA ASN A 101 28.63 -30.65 31.71
C ASN A 101 30.02 -30.13 31.28
N GLY A 102 30.27 -28.82 31.35
CA GLY A 102 31.56 -28.21 30.97
C GLY A 102 31.77 -28.03 29.46
N ASN A 103 30.75 -28.27 28.63
CA ASN A 103 30.82 -28.14 27.18
C ASN A 103 30.23 -26.79 26.73
N LEU A 104 30.96 -25.71 27.02
CA LEU A 104 30.54 -24.33 26.75
C LEU A 104 30.47 -24.01 25.25
N GLU A 105 31.37 -24.57 24.45
CA GLU A 105 31.42 -24.34 22.99
C GLU A 105 30.19 -24.87 22.25
N GLU A 106 29.60 -25.99 22.68
CA GLU A 106 28.37 -26.52 22.08
C GLU A 106 27.11 -25.87 22.66
N GLY A 107 27.22 -25.32 23.87
CA GLY A 107 26.12 -24.67 24.57
C GLY A 107 25.48 -23.54 23.75
N TRP A 108 26.26 -22.52 23.37
CA TRP A 108 25.71 -21.33 22.70
C TRP A 108 25.16 -21.65 21.31
N ARG A 109 25.73 -22.65 20.61
CA ARG A 109 25.25 -23.13 19.31
C ARG A 109 23.81 -23.64 19.39
N SER A 110 23.44 -24.30 20.48
CA SER A 110 22.07 -24.81 20.67
C SER A 110 21.01 -23.69 20.64
N ILE A 111 21.34 -22.48 21.13
CA ILE A 111 20.43 -21.33 21.10
C ILE A 111 20.36 -20.71 19.70
N TYR A 112 21.48 -20.53 18.99
CA TYR A 112 21.43 -20.03 17.62
C TYR A 112 20.68 -20.99 16.70
N VAL A 113 20.88 -22.31 16.86
CA VAL A 113 20.15 -23.32 16.09
C VAL A 113 18.65 -23.23 16.38
N SER A 114 18.25 -23.16 17.65
CA SER A 114 16.82 -23.05 18.01
C SER A 114 16.19 -21.76 17.48
N LEU A 115 16.93 -20.64 17.51
CA LEU A 115 16.49 -19.36 16.97
C LEU A 115 16.37 -19.39 15.45
N CYS A 116 17.33 -20.01 14.75
CA CYS A 116 17.26 -20.21 13.31
C CYS A 116 16.05 -21.06 12.92
N ILE A 117 15.79 -22.17 13.65
CA ILE A 117 14.61 -23.01 13.42
C ILE A 117 13.31 -22.23 13.66
N PHE A 118 13.25 -21.45 14.75
CA PHE A 118 12.10 -20.60 15.06
C PHE A 118 11.83 -19.60 13.94
N LEU A 119 12.86 -18.85 13.51
CA LEU A 119 12.73 -17.82 12.48
C LEU A 119 12.41 -18.43 11.11
N ALA A 120 12.99 -19.57 10.76
CA ALA A 120 12.65 -20.31 9.55
C ALA A 120 11.19 -20.78 9.57
N GLY A 121 10.72 -21.33 10.69
CA GLY A 121 9.32 -21.74 10.87
C GLY A 121 8.36 -20.55 10.76
N ALA A 122 8.68 -19.42 11.40
CA ALA A 122 7.91 -18.18 11.30
C ALA A 122 7.88 -17.64 9.85
N ALA A 123 9.01 -17.66 9.15
CA ALA A 123 9.10 -17.28 7.74
C ALA A 123 8.22 -18.18 6.86
N VAL A 124 8.22 -19.50 7.08
CA VAL A 124 7.33 -20.43 6.35
C VAL A 124 5.86 -20.12 6.61
N LEU A 125 5.48 -19.79 7.85
CA LEU A 125 4.10 -19.42 8.19
C LEU A 125 3.67 -18.11 7.49
N PHE A 126 4.52 -17.09 7.51
CA PHE A 126 4.25 -15.83 6.79
C PHE A 126 4.23 -16.02 5.27
N ALA A 127 5.16 -16.80 4.69
CA ALA A 127 5.14 -17.14 3.27
C ALA A 127 3.86 -17.89 2.89
N SER A 128 3.44 -18.85 3.71
CA SER A 128 2.20 -19.60 3.52
C SER A 128 0.94 -18.72 3.66
N ALA A 129 0.99 -17.70 4.51
CA ALA A 129 -0.08 -16.72 4.64
C ALA A 129 -0.11 -15.78 3.41
N LEU A 130 1.06 -15.33 2.95
CA LEU A 130 1.22 -14.48 1.77
C LEU A 130 0.68 -15.16 0.52
N MET A 131 1.06 -16.43 0.26
CA MET A 131 0.54 -17.21 -0.86
C MET A 131 -0.99 -17.36 -0.84
N ARG A 132 -1.58 -17.52 0.36
CA ARG A 132 -3.04 -17.61 0.53
C ARG A 132 -3.75 -16.28 0.33
N LEU A 133 -3.12 -15.17 0.73
CA LEU A 133 -3.65 -13.82 0.55
C LEU A 133 -3.58 -13.39 -0.92
N HIS A 134 -2.47 -13.68 -1.60
CA HIS A 134 -2.28 -13.34 -3.01
C HIS A 134 -3.34 -13.98 -3.92
N ARG A 135 -3.82 -15.19 -3.59
CA ARG A 135 -4.93 -15.84 -4.31
C ARG A 135 -6.30 -15.18 -4.13
N ARG A 136 -6.45 -14.26 -3.17
CA ARG A 136 -7.73 -13.63 -2.82
C ARG A 136 -7.79 -12.16 -3.20
N SER A 137 -6.68 -11.45 -3.02
CA SER A 137 -6.59 -10.07 -3.39
C SER A 137 -5.17 -9.72 -3.80
N TRP A 138 -5.12 -8.95 -4.87
CA TRP A 138 -3.90 -8.39 -5.40
C TRP A 138 -3.56 -7.18 -4.51
N TYR A 139 -2.45 -7.22 -3.78
CA TYR A 139 -1.83 -6.08 -3.08
C TYR A 139 -2.64 -5.38 -1.95
N GLY A 140 -3.45 -6.10 -1.17
CA GLY A 140 -4.12 -5.54 0.02
C GLY A 140 -3.17 -5.27 1.21
N TYR A 141 -3.58 -4.42 2.17
CA TYR A 141 -2.75 -4.10 3.35
C TYR A 141 -2.35 -5.33 4.19
N GLU A 142 -3.20 -6.35 4.27
CA GLU A 142 -2.85 -7.61 4.97
C GLU A 142 -1.68 -8.33 4.31
N MET A 143 -1.62 -8.29 2.98
CA MET A 143 -0.53 -8.87 2.18
C MET A 143 0.77 -8.11 2.45
N ILE A 144 0.72 -6.78 2.46
CA ILE A 144 1.88 -5.91 2.72
C ILE A 144 2.41 -6.13 4.15
N ALA A 145 1.52 -6.15 5.15
CA ALA A 145 1.91 -6.44 6.54
C ALA A 145 2.59 -7.82 6.65
N CYS A 146 2.02 -8.83 5.98
CA CYS A 146 2.57 -10.18 5.96
C CYS A 146 3.94 -10.25 5.26
N ALA A 147 4.11 -9.53 4.14
CA ALA A 147 5.37 -9.44 3.41
C ALA A 147 6.45 -8.72 4.23
N GLY A 148 6.11 -7.64 4.94
CA GLY A 148 7.03 -6.95 5.83
C GLY A 148 7.46 -7.82 7.01
N SER A 149 6.53 -8.52 7.66
CA SER A 149 6.88 -9.47 8.73
C SER A 149 7.73 -10.64 8.23
N LEU A 150 7.46 -11.14 7.02
CA LEU A 150 8.31 -12.16 6.38
C LEU A 150 9.73 -11.64 6.16
N LEU A 151 9.87 -10.42 5.62
CA LEU A 151 11.16 -9.80 5.37
C LEU A 151 11.96 -9.64 6.67
N PHE A 152 11.31 -9.20 7.76
CA PHE A 152 11.93 -9.13 9.08
C PHE A 152 12.44 -10.50 9.55
N CYS A 153 11.60 -11.55 9.46
CA CYS A 153 11.99 -12.91 9.86
C CYS A 153 13.18 -13.43 9.03
N LEU A 154 13.17 -13.19 7.71
CA LEU A 154 14.25 -13.63 6.81
C LEU A 154 15.56 -12.87 7.09
N ALA A 155 15.50 -11.56 7.33
CA ALA A 155 16.66 -10.75 7.67
C ALA A 155 17.31 -11.22 8.98
N GLN A 156 16.49 -11.45 10.01
CA GLN A 156 16.97 -11.97 11.28
C GLN A 156 17.49 -13.41 11.16
N PHE A 157 16.81 -14.26 10.39
CA PHE A 157 17.29 -15.63 10.11
C PHE A 157 18.67 -15.61 9.45
N ALA A 158 18.85 -14.78 8.43
CA ALA A 158 20.13 -14.65 7.74
C ALA A 158 21.24 -14.15 8.68
N PHE A 159 20.94 -13.15 9.52
CA PHE A 159 21.87 -12.65 10.53
C PHE A 159 22.34 -13.76 11.48
N PHE A 160 21.40 -14.50 12.08
CA PHE A 160 21.74 -15.57 13.02
C PHE A 160 22.41 -16.78 12.35
N LEU A 161 22.05 -17.08 11.10
CA LEU A 161 22.73 -18.11 10.32
C LEU A 161 24.20 -17.76 10.05
N VAL A 162 24.48 -16.50 9.69
CA VAL A 162 25.85 -16.02 9.51
C VAL A 162 26.63 -16.09 10.82
N MET A 163 26.04 -15.66 11.95
CA MET A 163 26.68 -15.76 13.27
C MET A 163 27.00 -17.21 13.65
N LEU A 164 26.10 -18.15 13.34
CA LEU A 164 26.33 -19.58 13.54
C LEU A 164 27.48 -20.10 12.66
N MET A 165 27.58 -19.67 11.41
CA MET A 165 28.63 -20.09 10.46
C MET A 165 30.01 -19.52 10.79
N LEU A 166 30.08 -18.29 11.32
CA LEU A 166 31.35 -17.66 11.69
C LEU A 166 32.06 -18.37 12.87
N GLY A 167 31.34 -19.23 13.60
CA GLY A 167 31.93 -20.29 14.42
C GLY A 167 32.78 -19.86 15.61
N GLY A 168 32.91 -18.56 15.90
CA GLY A 168 33.61 -18.06 17.08
C GLY A 168 32.92 -18.53 18.36
N ASP A 169 33.67 -18.70 19.44
CA ASP A 169 33.14 -18.98 20.78
C ASP A 169 32.89 -17.64 21.50
N PRO A 170 31.73 -16.98 21.30
CA PRO A 170 31.46 -15.73 22.00
C PRO A 170 31.35 -16.04 23.49
N SER A 171 31.99 -15.21 24.32
CA SER A 171 31.65 -15.19 25.74
C SER A 171 30.12 -15.03 25.90
N LEU A 172 29.55 -15.57 26.97
CA LEU A 172 28.11 -15.46 27.26
C LEU A 172 27.59 -14.02 27.17
N TRP A 173 28.43 -13.07 27.61
CA TRP A 173 28.16 -11.65 27.50
C TRP A 173 28.10 -11.16 26.05
N GLN A 174 29.06 -11.55 25.21
CA GLN A 174 29.10 -11.17 23.80
C GLN A 174 27.94 -11.79 23.02
N PHE A 175 27.52 -12.99 23.39
CA PHE A 175 26.31 -13.63 22.89
C PHE A 175 25.04 -12.82 23.24
N LEU A 176 24.89 -12.44 24.51
CA LEU A 176 23.77 -11.62 25.02
C LEU A 176 23.64 -10.30 24.26
N VAL A 177 24.76 -9.60 24.10
CA VAL A 177 24.83 -8.32 23.37
C VAL A 177 24.46 -8.55 21.90
N THR A 178 24.92 -9.64 21.29
CA THR A 178 24.66 -9.95 19.88
C THR A 178 23.19 -10.24 19.61
N VAL A 179 22.54 -11.07 20.45
CA VAL A 179 21.11 -11.36 20.31
C VAL A 179 20.29 -10.10 20.58
N SER A 180 20.56 -9.37 21.66
CA SER A 180 19.79 -8.18 22.04
C SER A 180 19.90 -7.05 21.01
N ASN A 181 21.06 -6.91 20.36
CA ASN A 181 21.33 -5.86 19.38
C ASN A 181 21.16 -6.33 17.92
N SER A 182 20.69 -7.56 17.67
CA SER A 182 20.50 -8.08 16.30
C SER A 182 19.56 -7.23 15.44
N ALA A 183 18.51 -6.65 16.03
CA ALA A 183 17.65 -5.67 15.35
C ALA A 183 18.39 -4.35 15.08
N GLU A 184 19.26 -3.91 15.99
CA GLU A 184 20.09 -2.71 15.83
C GLU A 184 21.08 -2.87 14.66
N TYR A 185 21.76 -4.01 14.58
CA TYR A 185 22.68 -4.30 13.47
C TYR A 185 21.97 -4.30 12.11
N PHE A 186 20.72 -4.77 12.06
CA PHE A 186 19.90 -4.67 10.85
C PHE A 186 19.64 -3.20 10.47
N VAL A 187 19.23 -2.35 11.43
CA VAL A 187 18.99 -0.92 11.20
C VAL A 187 20.28 -0.19 10.77
N LEU A 188 21.43 -0.54 11.37
CA LEU A 188 22.73 0.02 10.99
C LEU A 188 23.12 -0.40 9.56
N LEU A 189 22.86 -1.66 9.18
CA LEU A 189 23.11 -2.15 7.84
C LEU A 189 22.20 -1.48 6.79
N SER A 190 20.93 -1.27 7.14
CA SER A 190 19.94 -0.63 6.27
C SER A 190 20.07 0.90 6.22
N PHE A 191 20.89 1.50 7.08
CA PHE A 191 21.11 2.95 7.16
C PHE A 191 21.40 3.60 5.80
N PHE A 192 22.30 3.03 5.00
CA PHE A 192 22.66 3.59 3.69
C PHE A 192 21.50 3.47 2.67
N PRO A 193 20.90 2.28 2.43
CA PRO A 193 19.71 2.17 1.58
C PRO A 193 18.56 3.09 2.00
N MET A 194 18.27 3.16 3.31
CA MET A 194 17.18 3.98 3.83
C MET A 194 17.50 5.48 3.76
N GLY A 195 18.76 5.86 3.99
CA GLY A 195 19.24 7.22 3.78
C GLY A 195 19.09 7.67 2.33
N PHE A 196 19.39 6.78 1.36
CA PHE A 196 19.15 7.05 -0.06
C PHE A 196 17.65 7.26 -0.36
N ILE A 197 16.77 6.42 0.19
CA ILE A 197 15.31 6.59 0.06
C ILE A 197 14.87 7.94 0.65
N ALA A 198 15.40 8.34 1.82
CA ALA A 198 15.10 9.61 2.44
C ALA A 198 15.53 10.81 1.56
N VAL A 199 16.69 10.74 0.91
CA VAL A 199 17.14 11.75 -0.06
C VAL A 199 16.20 11.83 -1.26
N LEU A 200 15.79 10.68 -1.82
CA LEU A 200 14.83 10.65 -2.94
C LEU A 200 13.48 11.26 -2.55
N LEU A 201 12.98 10.96 -1.34
CA LEU A 201 11.77 11.59 -0.80
C LEU A 201 11.94 13.11 -0.74
N PHE A 202 13.08 13.59 -0.23
CA PHE A 202 13.36 15.02 -0.11
C PHE A 202 13.36 15.72 -1.48
N VAL A 203 14.14 15.20 -2.44
CA VAL A 203 14.22 15.73 -3.81
C VAL A 203 12.85 15.73 -4.48
N SER A 204 12.11 14.64 -4.34
CA SER A 204 10.77 14.50 -4.92
C SER A 204 9.75 15.46 -4.33
N ASN A 205 9.77 15.68 -3.00
CA ASN A 205 8.84 16.59 -2.34
C ASN A 205 9.19 18.05 -2.64
N ILE A 206 10.47 18.42 -2.77
CA ILE A 206 10.87 19.74 -3.28
C ILE A 206 10.33 19.96 -4.70
N SER A 207 10.48 18.97 -5.58
CA SER A 207 9.94 19.04 -6.94
C SER A 207 8.42 19.20 -6.93
N LEU A 208 7.72 18.44 -6.07
CA LEU A 208 6.27 18.51 -5.93
C LEU A 208 5.82 19.90 -5.45
N ILE A 209 6.48 20.47 -4.44
CA ILE A 209 6.18 21.80 -3.91
C ILE A 209 6.40 22.88 -4.97
N ARG A 210 7.44 22.75 -5.81
CA ARG A 210 7.72 23.71 -6.89
C ARG A 210 6.61 23.73 -7.96
N HIS A 211 5.93 22.61 -8.20
CA HIS A 211 4.92 22.50 -9.26
C HIS A 211 3.48 22.66 -8.73
N GLU A 212 3.18 22.13 -7.54
CA GLU A 212 1.83 22.06 -6.95
C GLU A 212 1.62 23.06 -5.80
N GLY A 213 2.68 23.77 -5.42
CA GLY A 213 2.69 24.71 -4.30
C GLY A 213 2.85 24.06 -2.92
N LEU A 214 2.93 24.91 -1.91
CA LEU A 214 3.06 24.52 -0.50
C LEU A 214 1.69 24.11 0.06
N ARG A 215 1.47 22.80 0.19
CA ARG A 215 0.33 22.22 0.89
C ARG A 215 0.85 21.28 1.99
N PRO A 216 0.15 21.12 3.13
CA PRO A 216 0.59 20.22 4.20
C PRO A 216 0.86 18.79 3.72
N VAL A 217 0.07 18.30 2.76
CA VAL A 217 0.22 16.97 2.15
C VAL A 217 1.54 16.84 1.36
N ASN A 218 2.07 17.94 0.82
CA ASN A 218 3.34 17.96 0.08
C ASN A 218 4.56 18.03 0.99
N LEU A 219 4.37 18.19 2.31
CA LEU A 219 5.44 18.17 3.31
C LEU A 219 5.64 16.79 3.96
N LEU A 220 4.73 15.85 3.71
CA LEU A 220 4.69 14.56 4.40
C LEU A 220 5.98 13.76 4.19
N GLY A 221 6.51 13.71 2.95
CA GLY A 221 7.74 12.98 2.67
C GLY A 221 8.98 13.63 3.28
N ILE A 222 9.00 14.97 3.39
CA ILE A 222 10.09 15.72 4.05
C ILE A 222 10.07 15.43 5.56
N ALA A 223 8.89 15.56 6.19
CA ALA A 223 8.72 15.28 7.61
C ALA A 223 9.10 13.83 7.94
N PHE A 224 8.68 12.87 7.10
CA PHE A 224 9.07 11.48 7.23
C PHE A 224 10.57 11.28 7.14
N GLY A 225 11.23 11.85 6.12
CA GLY A 225 12.68 11.74 5.96
C GLY A 225 13.48 12.32 7.13
N ILE A 226 13.04 13.47 7.68
CA ILE A 226 13.66 14.08 8.86
C ILE A 226 13.47 13.20 10.10
N ALA A 227 12.23 12.75 10.37
CA ALA A 227 11.93 11.87 11.49
C ALA A 227 12.74 10.58 11.42
N TRP A 228 12.90 10.03 10.21
CA TRP A 228 13.70 8.84 9.95
C TRP A 228 15.18 9.04 10.28
N ALA A 229 15.77 10.10 9.75
CA ALA A 229 17.17 10.43 10.01
C ALA A 229 17.42 10.69 11.50
N ALA A 230 16.51 11.43 12.15
CA ALA A 230 16.58 11.70 13.59
C ALA A 230 16.50 10.42 14.43
N ALA A 231 15.62 9.48 14.07
CA ALA A 231 15.51 8.20 14.76
C ALA A 231 16.81 7.37 14.68
N ASN A 232 17.46 7.36 13.52
CA ASN A 232 18.73 6.66 13.32
C ASN A 232 19.90 7.32 14.08
N VAL A 233 19.98 8.65 14.06
CA VAL A 233 20.99 9.38 14.84
C VAL A 233 20.79 9.14 16.33
N LEU A 234 19.54 9.22 16.81
CA LEU A 234 19.21 8.94 18.20
C LEU A 234 19.63 7.53 18.60
N LEU A 235 19.42 6.54 17.72
CA LEU A 235 19.82 5.17 17.97
C LEU A 235 21.34 5.04 18.19
N ILE A 236 22.15 5.68 17.35
CA ILE A 236 23.62 5.66 17.49
C ILE A 236 24.05 6.32 18.81
N LEU A 237 23.41 7.43 19.20
CA LEU A 237 23.73 8.16 20.43
C LEU A 237 23.31 7.38 21.70
N VAL A 238 22.17 6.68 21.65
CA VAL A 238 21.72 5.83 22.75
C VAL A 238 22.56 4.55 22.83
N GLY A 239 22.84 3.86 21.72
CA GLY A 239 23.65 2.63 21.74
C GLY A 239 25.08 2.83 22.27
N SER A 240 25.68 4.01 22.04
CA SER A 240 27.07 4.32 22.44
C SER A 240 27.26 4.75 23.90
N THR A 241 26.19 5.03 24.65
CA THR A 241 26.28 5.68 25.97
C THR A 241 26.03 4.75 27.16
N TRP A 242 25.57 3.50 26.96
CA TRP A 242 25.12 2.63 28.05
C TRP A 242 25.74 1.22 28.02
N SER A 243 26.99 1.09 28.48
CA SER A 243 27.71 -0.19 28.58
C SER A 243 27.81 -0.78 30.01
N GLY A 244 27.09 -0.21 30.99
CA GLY A 244 27.13 -0.66 32.38
C GLY A 244 26.32 -1.94 32.67
N VAL A 245 26.49 -2.52 33.86
CA VAL A 245 25.77 -3.74 34.34
C VAL A 245 24.65 -3.43 35.36
N GLY A 246 24.47 -2.15 35.70
CA GLY A 246 23.49 -1.68 36.67
C GLY A 246 22.02 -1.84 36.22
N VAL A 247 21.09 -1.60 37.15
CA VAL A 247 19.65 -1.62 36.83
C VAL A 247 19.29 -0.58 35.77
N ALA A 248 19.90 0.61 35.85
CA ALA A 248 19.70 1.68 34.87
C ALA A 248 20.17 1.29 33.47
N SER A 249 21.31 0.62 33.32
CA SER A 249 21.79 0.18 32.01
C SER A 249 20.96 -0.95 31.42
N ARG A 250 20.48 -1.91 32.24
CA ARG A 250 19.53 -2.94 31.80
C ARG A 250 18.18 -2.36 31.35
N ALA A 251 17.68 -1.35 32.07
CA ALA A 251 16.49 -0.61 31.66
C ALA A 251 16.70 0.10 30.32
N MET A 252 17.84 0.78 30.13
CA MET A 252 18.16 1.45 28.86
C MET A 252 18.35 0.46 27.71
N GLN A 253 19.00 -0.69 27.93
CA GLN A 253 19.10 -1.76 26.93
C GLN A 253 17.72 -2.29 26.52
N THR A 254 16.80 -2.43 27.47
CA THR A 254 15.42 -2.82 27.19
C THR A 254 14.71 -1.76 26.36
N VAL A 255 14.87 -0.47 26.68
CA VAL A 255 14.31 0.63 25.88
C VAL A 255 14.90 0.64 24.47
N ASN A 256 16.22 0.45 24.34
CA ASN A 256 16.90 0.36 23.05
C ASN A 256 16.37 -0.80 22.21
N LEU A 257 16.17 -1.98 22.82
CA LEU A 257 15.57 -3.14 22.18
C LEU A 257 14.16 -2.84 21.65
N LEU A 258 13.31 -2.20 22.45
CA LEU A 258 11.95 -1.83 22.04
C LEU A 258 11.97 -0.90 20.81
N ILE A 259 12.80 0.13 20.87
CA ILE A 259 12.92 1.11 19.79
C ILE A 259 13.48 0.46 18.51
N THR A 260 14.57 -0.30 18.61
CA THR A 260 15.24 -0.94 17.46
C THR A 260 14.37 -1.97 16.77
N VAL A 261 13.68 -2.83 17.53
CA VAL A 261 12.72 -3.78 16.95
C VAL A 261 11.58 -3.05 16.23
N GLY A 262 11.10 -1.94 16.80
CA GLY A 262 10.05 -1.12 16.20
C GLY A 262 10.50 -0.48 14.89
N ILE A 263 11.69 0.10 14.86
CA ILE A 263 12.31 0.69 13.66
C ILE A 263 12.55 -0.39 12.61
N ALA A 264 13.22 -1.49 12.95
CA ALA A 264 13.52 -2.58 12.04
C ALA A 264 12.27 -3.19 11.39
N LEU A 265 11.21 -3.41 12.18
CA LEU A 265 9.92 -3.87 11.65
C LEU A 265 9.28 -2.81 10.75
N GLY A 266 9.36 -1.53 11.14
CA GLY A 266 8.91 -0.39 10.35
C GLY A 266 9.60 -0.29 8.98
N GLU A 267 10.92 -0.48 8.92
CA GLU A 267 11.71 -0.55 7.68
C GLU A 267 11.21 -1.67 6.79
N CYS A 268 11.05 -2.87 7.36
CA CYS A 268 10.60 -4.03 6.61
C CYS A 268 9.20 -3.81 6.03
N LEU A 269 8.29 -3.18 6.80
CA LEU A 269 6.95 -2.82 6.33
C LEU A 269 6.98 -1.73 5.25
N LEU A 270 7.87 -0.74 5.37
CA LEU A 270 8.04 0.31 4.37
C LEU A 270 8.60 -0.27 3.06
N ILE A 271 9.65 -1.10 3.12
CA ILE A 271 10.22 -1.81 1.97
C ILE A 271 9.16 -2.68 1.30
N ALA A 272 8.39 -3.44 2.09
CA ALA A 272 7.29 -4.24 1.57
C ALA A 272 6.21 -3.38 0.88
N THR A 273 5.87 -2.22 1.46
CA THR A 273 4.93 -1.27 0.85
C THR A 273 5.45 -0.77 -0.49
N MET A 274 6.71 -0.34 -0.56
CA MET A 274 7.34 0.14 -1.80
C MET A 274 7.39 -0.97 -2.87
N LEU A 275 7.77 -2.18 -2.49
CA LEU A 275 7.83 -3.33 -3.40
C LEU A 275 6.45 -3.68 -3.94
N CYS A 276 5.44 -3.82 -3.06
CA CYS A 276 4.07 -4.12 -3.48
C CYS A 276 3.51 -3.03 -4.39
N ALA A 277 3.81 -1.76 -4.10
CA ALA A 277 3.32 -0.67 -4.90
C ALA A 277 4.01 -0.58 -6.27
N TRP A 278 5.31 -0.88 -6.34
CA TRP A 278 6.04 -1.04 -7.59
C TRP A 278 5.51 -2.22 -8.42
N LEU A 279 5.29 -3.38 -7.81
CA LEU A 279 4.69 -4.55 -8.48
C LEU A 279 3.28 -4.24 -8.98
N ALA A 280 2.43 -3.62 -8.15
CA ALA A 280 1.08 -3.23 -8.51
C ALA A 280 1.06 -2.26 -9.71
N SER A 281 1.98 -1.30 -9.75
CA SER A 281 2.07 -0.33 -10.84
C SER A 281 2.50 -0.92 -12.19
N ARG A 282 3.13 -2.09 -12.17
CA ARG A 282 3.59 -2.84 -13.35
C ARG A 282 2.60 -3.92 -13.76
N HIS A 283 1.58 -4.18 -12.93
CA HIS A 283 0.58 -5.15 -13.22
C HIS A 283 -0.27 -4.75 -14.43
N VAL A 284 -0.59 -5.71 -15.27
CA VAL A 284 -1.56 -5.60 -16.36
C VAL A 284 -2.38 -6.90 -16.35
N PRO A 285 -3.72 -6.83 -16.32
CA PRO A 285 -4.56 -8.01 -16.37
C PRO A 285 -4.28 -8.84 -17.62
N GLN A 286 -4.18 -10.16 -17.45
CA GLN A 286 -3.83 -11.08 -18.55
C GLN A 286 -5.02 -11.46 -19.45
N HIS A 287 -6.24 -11.22 -19.00
CA HIS A 287 -7.48 -11.57 -19.70
C HIS A 287 -8.40 -10.35 -19.72
N GLY A 288 -9.30 -10.24 -20.69
CA GLY A 288 -10.28 -9.15 -20.82
C GLY A 288 -11.34 -9.18 -19.73
N VAL A 289 -11.74 -8.04 -19.19
CA VAL A 289 -12.59 -7.92 -18.00
C VAL A 289 -14.06 -7.69 -18.36
N ASP A 290 -14.98 -8.05 -17.47
CA ASP A 290 -16.41 -7.78 -17.68
C ASP A 290 -16.71 -6.28 -17.53
N TYR A 291 -16.13 -5.67 -16.50
CA TYR A 291 -16.28 -4.24 -16.18
C TYR A 291 -14.93 -3.56 -16.04
N LEU A 292 -14.84 -2.32 -16.53
CA LEU A 292 -13.63 -1.50 -16.48
C LEU A 292 -13.91 -0.15 -15.82
N VAL A 293 -13.55 -0.03 -14.55
CA VAL A 293 -13.78 1.16 -13.73
C VAL A 293 -12.71 2.22 -14.01
N VAL A 294 -13.08 3.41 -14.46
CA VAL A 294 -12.15 4.55 -14.58
C VAL A 294 -12.32 5.45 -13.38
N LEU A 295 -11.25 5.60 -12.58
CA LEU A 295 -11.27 6.43 -11.38
C LEU A 295 -11.03 7.90 -11.71
N GLY A 296 -11.87 8.76 -11.16
CA GLY A 296 -11.76 10.21 -11.20
C GLY A 296 -10.44 10.77 -10.62
N CYS A 297 -10.03 11.94 -11.12
CA CYS A 297 -8.96 12.77 -10.56
C CYS A 297 -9.04 14.26 -10.96
N GLY A 298 -10.24 14.72 -11.32
CA GLY A 298 -10.54 16.11 -11.59
C GLY A 298 -10.74 16.45 -13.06
N ILE A 299 -11.55 17.48 -13.30
CA ILE A 299 -11.85 18.04 -14.61
C ILE A 299 -11.54 19.54 -14.67
N ARG A 300 -11.38 20.04 -15.89
CA ARG A 300 -11.17 21.46 -16.19
C ARG A 300 -12.48 22.24 -16.06
N SER A 301 -12.35 23.56 -15.95
CA SER A 301 -13.50 24.50 -15.90
C SER A 301 -14.37 24.49 -17.16
N ASP A 302 -13.86 23.99 -18.29
CA ASP A 302 -14.61 23.80 -19.54
C ASP A 302 -15.33 22.44 -19.60
N GLY A 303 -15.36 21.68 -18.50
CA GLY A 303 -16.02 20.38 -18.41
C GLY A 303 -15.22 19.22 -18.99
N LYS A 304 -14.02 19.46 -19.55
CA LYS A 304 -13.18 18.41 -20.11
C LYS A 304 -12.27 17.75 -19.07
N PRO A 305 -11.92 16.46 -19.22
CA PRO A 305 -10.99 15.80 -18.31
C PRO A 305 -9.62 16.48 -18.30
N PHE A 306 -8.98 16.62 -17.14
CA PHE A 306 -7.57 17.03 -17.10
C PHE A 306 -6.67 15.99 -17.81
N PRO A 307 -5.46 16.34 -18.26
CA PRO A 307 -4.55 15.40 -18.93
C PRO A 307 -4.25 14.12 -18.13
N LEU A 308 -4.31 14.17 -16.79
CA LEU A 308 -4.18 12.97 -15.96
C LEU A 308 -5.38 12.03 -16.08
N LEU A 309 -6.60 12.58 -16.13
CA LEU A 309 -7.84 11.83 -16.28
C LEU A 309 -7.96 11.28 -17.70
N GLN A 310 -7.66 12.08 -18.73
CA GLN A 310 -7.59 11.62 -20.13
C GLN A 310 -6.70 10.38 -20.26
N ARG A 311 -5.47 10.43 -19.73
CA ARG A 311 -4.55 9.27 -19.76
C ARG A 311 -5.11 8.01 -19.07
N ARG A 312 -5.99 8.15 -18.06
CA ARG A 312 -6.65 6.99 -17.42
C ARG A 312 -7.71 6.42 -18.35
N ILE A 313 -8.51 7.28 -18.98
CA ILE A 313 -9.53 6.88 -19.95
C ILE A 313 -8.87 6.23 -21.16
N ASP A 314 -7.86 6.87 -21.76
CA ASP A 314 -7.12 6.35 -22.91
C ASP A 314 -6.49 4.99 -22.60
N ARG A 315 -5.94 4.82 -21.39
CA ARG A 315 -5.37 3.52 -20.97
C ARG A 315 -6.43 2.43 -20.84
N ALA A 316 -7.62 2.78 -20.39
CA ALA A 316 -8.75 1.86 -20.29
C ALA A 316 -9.23 1.44 -21.70
N ILE A 317 -9.43 2.41 -22.61
CA ILE A 317 -9.79 2.16 -24.01
C ILE A 317 -8.76 1.27 -24.69
N ALA A 318 -7.47 1.60 -24.57
CA ALA A 318 -6.40 0.84 -25.19
C ALA A 318 -6.34 -0.61 -24.68
N PHE A 319 -6.57 -0.82 -23.37
CA PHE A 319 -6.64 -2.16 -22.80
C PHE A 319 -7.84 -2.94 -23.33
N ASP A 320 -9.04 -2.36 -23.33
CA ASP A 320 -10.25 -3.01 -23.87
C ASP A 320 -10.06 -3.40 -25.35
N ALA A 321 -9.59 -2.46 -26.18
CA ALA A 321 -9.32 -2.71 -27.59
C ALA A 321 -8.27 -3.82 -27.82
N GLU A 322 -7.19 -3.83 -27.03
CA GLU A 322 -6.17 -4.87 -27.07
C GLU A 322 -6.79 -6.25 -26.75
N ARG A 323 -7.60 -6.35 -25.69
CA ARG A 323 -8.23 -7.61 -25.27
C ARG A 323 -9.25 -8.10 -26.29
N VAL A 324 -10.08 -7.21 -26.83
CA VAL A 324 -11.03 -7.52 -27.90
C VAL A 324 -10.30 -8.05 -29.14
N SER A 325 -9.15 -7.45 -29.51
CA SER A 325 -8.33 -7.93 -30.63
C SER A 325 -7.74 -9.34 -30.41
N MET A 326 -7.59 -9.75 -29.15
CA MET A 326 -7.12 -11.08 -28.75
C MET A 326 -8.24 -12.11 -28.62
N GLY A 327 -9.50 -11.73 -28.90
CA GLY A 327 -10.66 -12.61 -28.88
C GLY A 327 -11.47 -12.58 -27.57
N ASP A 328 -11.14 -11.70 -26.62
CA ASP A 328 -11.98 -11.47 -25.46
C ASP A 328 -13.22 -10.63 -25.83
N GLY A 329 -14.25 -10.66 -24.98
CA GLY A 329 -15.43 -9.80 -25.13
C GLY A 329 -15.15 -8.35 -24.74
N PRO A 330 -15.88 -7.37 -25.30
CA PRO A 330 -15.77 -5.96 -24.91
C PRO A 330 -16.23 -5.73 -23.46
N SER A 331 -15.50 -4.90 -22.72
CA SER A 331 -15.85 -4.50 -21.35
C SER A 331 -16.96 -3.44 -21.31
N VAL A 332 -17.69 -3.39 -20.20
CA VAL A 332 -18.54 -2.25 -19.82
C VAL A 332 -17.71 -1.27 -18.99
N PHE A 333 -17.66 0.00 -19.40
CA PHE A 333 -16.93 1.04 -18.70
C PHE A 333 -17.76 1.61 -17.55
N VAL A 334 -17.15 1.76 -16.37
CA VAL A 334 -17.77 2.42 -15.22
C VAL A 334 -17.01 3.71 -14.94
N CYS A 335 -17.61 4.85 -15.23
CA CYS A 335 -17.04 6.16 -14.95
C CYS A 335 -17.33 6.53 -13.51
N SER A 336 -16.30 6.51 -12.64
CA SER A 336 -16.48 6.73 -11.20
C SER A 336 -15.80 8.00 -10.71
N GLY A 337 -16.60 9.01 -10.38
CA GLY A 337 -16.16 10.28 -9.82
C GLY A 337 -17.31 11.29 -9.73
N GLY A 338 -17.53 11.83 -8.53
CA GLY A 338 -18.53 12.86 -8.29
C GLY A 338 -18.14 14.24 -8.81
N GLN A 339 -18.87 15.27 -8.35
CA GLN A 339 -18.63 16.66 -8.74
C GLN A 339 -17.84 17.41 -7.66
N GLY A 340 -16.67 17.93 -8.03
CA GLY A 340 -15.89 18.83 -7.21
C GLY A 340 -16.54 20.22 -7.08
N PRO A 341 -16.20 21.00 -6.02
CA PRO A 341 -16.80 22.33 -5.80
C PRO A 341 -16.55 23.33 -6.94
N ASP A 342 -15.41 23.18 -7.62
CA ASP A 342 -14.96 24.06 -8.70
C ASP A 342 -15.23 23.46 -10.10
N GLU A 343 -16.00 22.37 -10.17
CA GLU A 343 -16.24 21.61 -11.40
C GLU A 343 -17.65 21.87 -11.94
N PRO A 344 -17.82 22.13 -13.25
CA PRO A 344 -19.12 22.47 -13.83
C PRO A 344 -20.08 21.27 -13.90
N ILE A 345 -19.54 20.05 -13.94
CA ILE A 345 -20.26 18.76 -14.02
C ILE A 345 -19.51 17.72 -13.20
N SER A 346 -20.10 16.54 -12.99
CA SER A 346 -19.38 15.43 -12.37
C SER A 346 -18.24 14.93 -13.24
N GLU A 347 -17.17 14.45 -12.60
CA GLU A 347 -16.06 13.80 -13.30
C GLU A 347 -16.56 12.59 -14.11
N ALA A 348 -17.54 11.85 -13.60
CA ALA A 348 -18.16 10.71 -14.28
C ALA A 348 -18.81 11.10 -15.61
N LEU A 349 -19.55 12.22 -15.65
CA LEU A 349 -20.18 12.70 -16.87
C LEU A 349 -19.12 13.12 -17.90
N SER A 350 -18.11 13.87 -17.46
CA SER A 350 -16.98 14.28 -18.30
C SER A 350 -16.23 13.07 -18.91
N MET A 351 -16.00 12.02 -18.12
CA MET A 351 -15.40 10.77 -18.61
C MET A 351 -16.28 10.07 -19.65
N SER A 352 -17.59 10.06 -19.42
CA SER A 352 -18.58 9.48 -20.34
C SER A 352 -18.58 10.17 -21.70
N ASP A 353 -18.52 11.50 -21.71
CA ASP A 353 -18.52 12.28 -22.94
C ASP A 353 -17.24 12.01 -23.73
N TYR A 354 -16.09 12.01 -23.04
CA TYR A 354 -14.80 11.69 -23.64
C TYR A 354 -14.73 10.25 -24.17
N LEU A 355 -15.31 9.27 -23.47
CA LEU A 355 -15.40 7.88 -23.96
C LEU A 355 -16.20 7.78 -25.27
N GLN A 356 -17.32 8.51 -25.36
CA GLN A 356 -18.15 8.55 -26.57
C GLN A 356 -17.44 9.24 -27.73
N GLU A 357 -16.73 10.35 -27.47
CA GLU A 357 -15.86 11.01 -28.46
C GLU A 357 -14.78 10.07 -29.02
N ASN A 358 -14.36 9.07 -28.23
CA ASN A 358 -13.37 8.05 -28.61
C ASN A 358 -13.99 6.72 -29.06
N GLY A 359 -15.29 6.70 -29.40
CA GLY A 359 -15.94 5.57 -30.07
C GLY A 359 -16.49 4.48 -29.16
N VAL A 360 -16.53 4.68 -27.84
CA VAL A 360 -17.23 3.77 -26.92
C VAL A 360 -18.73 4.08 -26.94
N THR A 361 -19.57 3.09 -27.26
CA THR A 361 -21.02 3.30 -27.37
C THR A 361 -21.65 3.54 -25.99
N ARG A 362 -22.75 4.30 -25.96
CA ARG A 362 -23.40 4.73 -24.72
C ARG A 362 -23.87 3.56 -23.85
N GLU A 363 -24.30 2.47 -24.48
CA GLU A 363 -24.80 1.25 -23.83
C GLU A 363 -23.71 0.51 -23.06
N ARG A 364 -22.44 0.80 -23.35
CA ARG A 364 -21.28 0.25 -22.65
C ARG A 364 -20.76 1.16 -21.54
N ILE A 365 -21.48 2.21 -21.17
CA ILE A 365 -21.02 3.20 -20.18
C ILE A 365 -22.02 3.29 -19.03
N VAL A 366 -21.53 3.00 -17.82
CA VAL A 366 -22.23 3.15 -16.55
C VAL A 366 -21.64 4.34 -15.80
N LEU A 367 -22.50 5.19 -15.24
CA LEU A 367 -22.10 6.37 -14.48
C LEU A 367 -22.18 6.11 -12.98
N GLU A 368 -21.14 6.50 -12.26
CA GLU A 368 -21.11 6.64 -10.81
C GLU A 368 -20.62 8.05 -10.47
N ASP A 369 -21.55 8.95 -10.16
CA ASP A 369 -21.32 10.39 -10.03
C ASP A 369 -21.45 10.90 -8.57
N ARG A 370 -21.32 10.01 -7.58
CA ARG A 370 -21.54 10.32 -6.16
C ARG A 370 -20.24 10.40 -5.36
N SER A 371 -19.20 9.70 -5.80
CA SER A 371 -17.97 9.50 -5.03
C SER A 371 -17.13 10.77 -4.86
N THR A 372 -16.57 10.96 -3.66
CA THR A 372 -15.65 12.07 -3.32
C THR A 372 -14.28 11.57 -2.85
N THR A 373 -14.15 10.27 -2.62
CA THR A 373 -12.89 9.64 -2.19
C THR A 373 -12.65 8.34 -2.93
N THR A 374 -11.39 7.92 -3.09
CA THR A 374 -11.05 6.65 -3.76
C THR A 374 -11.72 5.41 -3.13
N ASN A 375 -12.01 5.43 -1.82
CA ASN A 375 -12.78 4.35 -1.18
C ASN A 375 -14.23 4.34 -1.67
N GLU A 376 -14.86 5.52 -1.74
CA GLU A 376 -16.23 5.68 -2.25
C GLU A 376 -16.30 5.34 -3.73
N ASN A 377 -15.32 5.73 -4.55
CA ASN A 377 -15.28 5.35 -5.95
C ASN A 377 -15.42 3.83 -6.11
N MET A 378 -14.63 3.05 -5.39
CA MET A 378 -14.71 1.58 -5.47
C MET A 378 -16.00 1.02 -4.88
N ALA A 379 -16.47 1.56 -3.76
CA ALA A 379 -17.70 1.08 -3.12
C ALA A 379 -18.94 1.36 -3.98
N PHE A 380 -19.06 2.56 -4.55
CA PHE A 380 -20.19 2.94 -5.39
C PHE A 380 -20.06 2.36 -6.80
N SER A 381 -18.85 2.14 -7.32
CA SER A 381 -18.66 1.37 -8.56
C SER A 381 -19.15 -0.06 -8.40
N ARG A 382 -18.91 -0.69 -7.25
CA ARG A 382 -19.47 -2.01 -6.95
C ARG A 382 -20.99 -1.99 -7.05
N GLU A 383 -21.65 -1.03 -6.39
CA GLU A 383 -23.11 -0.90 -6.43
C GLU A 383 -23.62 -0.74 -7.87
N ALA A 384 -22.99 0.14 -8.65
CA ALA A 384 -23.35 0.38 -10.04
C ALA A 384 -23.16 -0.87 -10.92
N ILE A 385 -22.11 -1.65 -10.69
CA ILE A 385 -21.86 -2.93 -11.37
C ILE A 385 -22.94 -3.96 -11.00
N GLU A 386 -23.28 -4.09 -9.72
CA GLU A 386 -24.28 -5.06 -9.25
C GLU A 386 -25.68 -4.71 -9.79
N GLU A 387 -26.01 -3.42 -9.83
CA GLU A 387 -27.26 -2.92 -10.40
C GLU A 387 -27.34 -3.20 -11.91
N HIS A 388 -26.26 -2.93 -12.65
CA HIS A 388 -26.22 -3.15 -14.10
C HIS A 388 -26.15 -4.63 -14.49
N ALA A 389 -25.37 -5.43 -13.75
CA ALA A 389 -25.14 -6.85 -14.06
C ALA A 389 -26.24 -7.77 -13.51
N HIS A 390 -27.00 -7.32 -12.51
CA HIS A 390 -27.88 -8.15 -11.67
C HIS A 390 -27.15 -9.37 -11.06
N ARG A 391 -25.86 -9.20 -10.74
CA ARG A 391 -24.96 -10.23 -10.21
C ARG A 391 -24.02 -9.62 -9.19
N ASP A 392 -23.54 -10.41 -8.23
CA ASP A 392 -22.55 -9.96 -7.25
C ASP A 392 -21.23 -9.59 -7.95
N ALA A 393 -20.71 -8.40 -7.64
CA ALA A 393 -19.48 -7.90 -8.29
C ALA A 393 -18.24 -8.72 -7.94
N GLY A 394 -18.26 -9.50 -6.85
CA GLY A 394 -17.21 -10.44 -6.48
C GLY A 394 -17.12 -11.66 -7.41
N GLU A 395 -18.17 -11.95 -8.19
CA GLU A 395 -18.19 -13.02 -9.20
C GLU A 395 -17.79 -12.53 -10.60
N LEU A 396 -17.66 -11.22 -10.77
CA LEU A 396 -17.31 -10.58 -12.03
C LEU A 396 -15.82 -10.25 -12.07
N ARG A 397 -15.26 -10.24 -13.27
CA ARG A 397 -13.88 -9.82 -13.51
C ARG A 397 -13.89 -8.32 -13.70
N VAL A 398 -13.35 -7.59 -12.75
CA VAL A 398 -13.33 -6.12 -12.78
C VAL A 398 -11.89 -5.66 -13.06
N GLY A 399 -11.73 -4.74 -14.01
CA GLY A 399 -10.52 -3.94 -14.17
C GLY A 399 -10.75 -2.55 -13.60
N PHE A 400 -9.70 -1.87 -13.13
CA PHE A 400 -9.78 -0.45 -12.83
C PHE A 400 -8.59 0.33 -13.40
N SER A 401 -8.84 1.51 -13.96
CA SER A 401 -7.82 2.41 -14.49
C SER A 401 -7.59 3.59 -13.55
N THR A 402 -6.32 3.81 -13.21
CA THR A 402 -5.87 4.96 -12.42
C THR A 402 -4.45 5.36 -12.78
N THR A 403 -3.88 6.32 -12.09
CA THR A 403 -2.49 6.73 -12.29
C THR A 403 -1.53 5.72 -11.64
N ASN A 404 -0.37 5.43 -12.25
CA ASN A 404 0.56 4.38 -11.80
C ASN A 404 0.84 4.39 -10.28
N TYR A 405 1.10 5.55 -9.68
CA TYR A 405 1.40 5.65 -8.24
C TYR A 405 0.16 5.48 -7.34
N HIS A 406 -1.05 5.46 -7.92
CA HIS A 406 -2.33 5.25 -7.22
C HIS A 406 -2.89 3.84 -7.39
N VAL A 407 -2.25 2.98 -8.20
CA VAL A 407 -2.75 1.61 -8.45
C VAL A 407 -2.83 0.80 -7.17
N LEU A 408 -1.82 0.88 -6.29
CA LEU A 408 -1.85 0.20 -4.99
C LEU A 408 -3.07 0.61 -4.16
N ARG A 409 -3.39 1.92 -4.14
CA ARG A 409 -4.56 2.43 -3.42
C ARG A 409 -5.84 1.88 -4.00
N GLY A 410 -5.95 1.84 -5.34
CA GLY A 410 -7.08 1.23 -6.03
C GLY A 410 -7.29 -0.22 -5.62
N TYR A 411 -6.22 -1.03 -5.56
CA TYR A 411 -6.28 -2.41 -5.08
C TYR A 411 -6.77 -2.53 -3.64
N VAL A 412 -6.23 -1.71 -2.73
CA VAL A 412 -6.65 -1.68 -1.33
C VAL A 412 -8.14 -1.32 -1.21
N CYS A 413 -8.59 -0.31 -1.96
CA CYS A 413 -9.99 0.13 -1.96
C CYS A 413 -10.92 -0.93 -2.55
N ALA A 414 -10.55 -1.55 -3.68
CA ALA A 414 -11.32 -2.61 -4.32
C ALA A 414 -11.45 -3.84 -3.41
N HIS A 415 -10.36 -4.24 -2.74
CA HIS A 415 -10.41 -5.34 -1.79
C HIS A 415 -11.35 -5.07 -0.62
N LYS A 416 -11.38 -3.83 -0.11
CA LYS A 416 -12.32 -3.42 0.94
C LYS A 416 -13.77 -3.39 0.46
N ALA A 417 -13.98 -3.01 -0.79
CA ALA A 417 -15.30 -3.07 -1.42
C ALA A 417 -15.75 -4.52 -1.69
N GLY A 418 -14.86 -5.51 -1.56
CA GLY A 418 -15.18 -6.91 -1.84
C GLY A 418 -15.13 -7.27 -3.33
N MET A 419 -14.55 -6.40 -4.17
CA MET A 419 -14.43 -6.64 -5.61
C MET A 419 -13.15 -7.42 -5.93
N ASN A 420 -13.26 -8.36 -6.87
CA ASN A 420 -12.11 -8.99 -7.50
C ASN A 420 -11.62 -8.11 -8.66
N ALA A 421 -10.91 -7.03 -8.31
CA ALA A 421 -10.49 -6.03 -9.28
C ALA A 421 -8.98 -6.03 -9.55
N GLU A 422 -8.60 -5.89 -10.82
CA GLU A 422 -7.21 -5.78 -11.28
C GLU A 422 -6.90 -4.36 -11.80
N GLY A 423 -5.76 -3.81 -11.41
CA GLY A 423 -5.39 -2.42 -11.67
C GLY A 423 -4.63 -2.21 -12.97
N LEU A 424 -4.95 -1.12 -13.66
CA LEU A 424 -4.28 -0.59 -14.83
C LEU A 424 -3.70 0.77 -14.48
N GLY A 425 -2.38 0.86 -14.51
CA GLY A 425 -1.67 2.11 -14.33
C GLY A 425 -1.52 2.91 -15.63
N SER A 426 -1.86 4.20 -15.57
CA SER A 426 -1.51 5.20 -16.58
C SER A 426 -0.20 5.94 -16.21
N LYS A 427 0.62 6.22 -17.23
CA LYS A 427 1.94 6.87 -17.08
C LYS A 427 1.82 8.22 -16.37
N THR A 428 2.82 8.50 -15.54
CA THR A 428 2.89 9.73 -14.73
C THR A 428 4.33 10.12 -14.43
N ARG A 429 4.53 11.35 -13.98
CA ARG A 429 5.85 11.90 -13.64
C ARG A 429 6.36 11.27 -12.33
N TYR A 430 7.67 11.04 -12.27
CA TYR A 430 8.30 10.30 -11.18
C TYR A 430 8.13 10.97 -9.81
N TYR A 431 8.05 12.31 -9.74
CA TYR A 431 8.02 13.05 -8.47
C TYR A 431 6.71 12.93 -7.66
N PHE A 432 5.66 12.30 -8.21
CA PHE A 432 4.45 11.97 -7.47
C PHE A 432 4.57 10.67 -6.66
N TRP A 433 5.48 9.77 -7.08
CA TRP A 433 5.59 8.42 -6.53
C TRP A 433 6.00 8.36 -5.05
N PRO A 434 7.04 9.08 -4.61
CA PRO A 434 7.54 8.92 -3.25
C PRO A 434 6.53 9.38 -2.20
N ASN A 435 5.80 10.49 -2.44
CA ASN A 435 4.75 10.94 -1.53
C ASN A 435 3.55 9.97 -1.52
N ALA A 436 3.20 9.38 -2.67
CA ALA A 436 2.15 8.38 -2.74
C ALA A 436 2.47 7.16 -1.85
N PHE A 437 3.69 6.63 -1.89
CA PHE A 437 4.05 5.49 -1.04
C PHE A 437 4.07 5.80 0.44
N ILE A 438 4.51 6.98 0.86
CA ILE A 438 4.44 7.37 2.28
C ILE A 438 2.99 7.43 2.76
N ARG A 439 2.07 7.90 1.91
CA ARG A 439 0.64 7.86 2.22
C ARG A 439 0.09 6.44 2.34
N GLU A 440 0.51 5.53 1.47
CA GLU A 440 0.10 4.12 1.56
C GLU A 440 0.73 3.41 2.76
N PHE A 441 1.97 3.75 3.13
CA PHE A 441 2.60 3.25 4.35
C PHE A 441 1.87 3.76 5.61
N ALA A 442 1.51 5.04 5.67
CA ALA A 442 0.67 5.57 6.74
C ALA A 442 -0.71 4.88 6.78
N GLY A 443 -1.30 4.64 5.60
CA GLY A 443 -2.53 3.86 5.47
C GLY A 443 -2.40 2.44 6.01
N LEU A 444 -1.31 1.75 5.71
CA LEU A 444 -0.98 0.42 6.25
C LEU A 444 -0.93 0.47 7.78
N LEU A 445 -0.16 1.40 8.35
CA LEU A 445 0.01 1.53 9.80
C LEU A 445 -1.33 1.77 10.50
N VAL A 446 -2.18 2.64 9.94
CA VAL A 446 -3.50 2.96 10.52
C VAL A 446 -4.48 1.79 10.40
N TRP A 447 -4.53 1.11 9.25
CA TRP A 447 -5.52 0.05 9.01
C TRP A 447 -5.12 -1.29 9.61
N GLN A 448 -3.82 -1.57 9.69
CA GLN A 448 -3.27 -2.83 10.19
C GLN A 448 -2.56 -2.66 11.54
N TRP A 449 -2.86 -1.60 12.31
CA TRP A 449 -2.20 -1.34 13.59
C TRP A 449 -2.30 -2.52 14.57
N LYS A 450 -3.44 -3.21 14.63
CA LYS A 450 -3.64 -4.36 15.53
C LYS A 450 -2.69 -5.52 15.22
N PRO A 451 -2.67 -6.10 13.99
CA PRO A 451 -1.73 -7.18 13.68
C PRO A 451 -0.26 -6.74 13.70
N ILE A 452 0.04 -5.48 13.37
CA ILE A 452 1.40 -4.93 13.44
C ILE A 452 1.88 -4.88 14.90
N VAL A 453 1.09 -4.27 15.81
CA VAL A 453 1.42 -4.20 17.24
C VAL A 453 1.51 -5.60 17.86
N GLN A 454 0.64 -6.53 17.45
CA GLN A 454 0.73 -7.92 17.90
C GLN A 454 2.03 -8.60 17.47
N THR A 455 2.41 -8.44 16.20
CA THR A 455 3.67 -8.98 15.66
C THR A 455 4.87 -8.38 16.41
N TYR A 456 4.88 -7.05 16.58
CA TYR A 456 5.88 -6.34 17.35
C TYR A 456 5.99 -6.86 18.80
N ALA A 457 4.86 -6.99 19.50
CA ALA A 457 4.83 -7.47 20.88
C ALA A 457 5.38 -8.90 21.00
N ILE A 458 5.07 -9.79 20.05
CA ILE A 458 5.59 -11.16 20.02
C ILE A 458 7.11 -11.16 19.84
N ILE A 459 7.62 -10.37 18.89
CA ILE A 459 9.06 -10.25 18.68
C ILE A 459 9.73 -9.75 19.96
N VAL A 460 9.22 -8.68 20.56
CA VAL A 460 9.75 -8.15 21.82
C VAL A 460 9.74 -9.20 22.94
N LEU A 461 8.63 -9.94 23.12
CA LEU A 461 8.55 -10.99 24.13
C LEU A 461 9.58 -12.11 23.92
N ILE A 462 9.88 -12.46 22.66
CA ILE A 462 10.92 -13.44 22.34
C ILE A 462 12.30 -12.92 22.74
N TYR A 463 12.63 -11.67 22.38
CA TYR A 463 13.92 -11.08 22.76
C TYR A 463 14.07 -10.93 24.28
N LEU A 464 13.01 -10.55 24.99
CA LEU A 464 13.00 -10.49 26.45
C LEU A 464 13.12 -11.89 27.09
N TYR A 465 12.47 -12.89 26.52
CA TYR A 465 12.61 -14.28 26.96
C TYR A 465 14.05 -14.77 26.80
N LEU A 466 14.65 -14.59 25.62
CA LEU A 466 16.05 -14.97 25.38
C LEU A 466 16.98 -14.24 26.36
N SER A 467 16.80 -12.93 26.53
CA SER A 467 17.58 -12.13 27.48
C SER A 467 17.45 -12.63 28.93
N SER A 468 16.26 -13.07 29.35
CA SER A 468 16.00 -13.51 30.73
C SER A 468 16.46 -14.94 31.03
N VAL A 469 16.25 -15.89 30.10
CA VAL A 469 16.80 -17.25 30.21
C VAL A 469 18.31 -17.20 30.41
N ILE A 470 18.98 -16.35 29.64
CA ILE A 470 20.42 -16.27 29.69
C ILE A 470 20.92 -15.53 30.93
N ALA A 471 20.17 -14.55 31.45
CA ALA A 471 20.51 -13.85 32.70
C ALA A 471 20.32 -14.70 33.96
N LEU A 472 19.54 -15.78 33.89
CA LEU A 472 19.34 -16.75 34.98
C LEU A 472 20.47 -17.80 35.08
N ILE A 473 21.42 -17.78 34.14
CA ILE A 473 22.48 -18.79 33.94
C ILE A 473 23.86 -18.16 34.11
#